data_AF-A0A7I8WBV6-F1
#
_entry.id   AF-A0A7I8WBV6-F1
#
_cell.length_a   1.000
_cell.length_b   1.000
_cell.length_c   1.000
_cell.angle_alpha   90.00
_cell.angle_beta   90.00
_cell.angle_gamma   90.00
#
_symmetry.space_group_name_H-M   'P 1'
#
loop_
_entity.id
_entity.type
_entity.pdbx_description
1 polymer ?
#
loop_
_entity_poly.entity_id
_entity_poly.type
_entity_poly.pdbx_seq_one_letter_code
_entity_poly.pdbx_strand_id
1 'polypeptide(L)'
;MSSRGQKKTVAVPGGRSGRGRGRGRGQPSSELVQRASAVAAQFEKQPDGTLAPKGYTKREVKAAKNYDVVSFARAMNDDFGGRVKTLFDPEREAAEDAIRSGLYIGWRCPEFKHDCQRVSKHSKCFCGHMLANHEEFKAMSRTDRFKCGECRCKAFQWIPSRFEDVGEFWFARRRNFDPSTWRAKCKCKHTHEEHDPNNLNCKSCGCGRFISNFLCAACDKHWEEHRTYFEVEGERKARGLPVGEAYMPFHEIPSLKKMVISGEDDGDMTWMKVQSEMDRAQLPAPGQQSQRGSQRGNDQPFPAGGSKTGFRPVYD
;
A
#
# COMPACT_ATOMS: atom_id res chain seq x y z
N MET A 1 -58.18 43.18 -9.76
CA MET A 1 -56.94 43.98 -9.83
C MET A 1 -55.78 43.05 -10.13
N SER A 2 -54.92 43.47 -11.07
CA SER A 2 -53.56 43.03 -11.47
C SER A 2 -52.80 42.03 -10.57
N SER A 3 -51.88 41.17 -11.01
CA SER A 3 -51.17 41.00 -12.30
C SER A 3 -50.29 39.73 -12.30
N ARG A 4 -50.17 39.11 -13.49
CA ARG A 4 -49.00 38.52 -14.21
C ARG A 4 -47.70 38.19 -13.41
N GLY A 5 -46.97 37.10 -13.70
CA GLY A 5 -46.48 36.75 -15.04
C GLY A 5 -46.00 35.31 -15.29
N GLN A 6 -45.82 35.04 -16.59
CA GLN A 6 -45.91 33.77 -17.31
C GLN A 6 -44.63 32.94 -17.33
N LYS A 7 -44.77 31.61 -17.24
CA LYS A 7 -43.85 30.62 -17.86
C LYS A 7 -44.31 30.38 -19.29
N LYS A 8 -43.44 30.59 -20.28
CA LYS A 8 -43.64 30.15 -21.66
C LYS A 8 -42.93 28.81 -21.89
N THR A 9 -43.70 27.75 -21.91
CA THR A 9 -43.42 26.53 -22.68
C THR A 9 -44.12 26.68 -24.03
N VAL A 10 -43.38 26.57 -25.13
CA VAL A 10 -43.98 26.49 -26.48
C VAL A 10 -43.60 25.13 -27.07
N ALA A 11 -44.63 24.40 -27.47
CA ALA A 11 -44.57 23.17 -28.21
C ALA A 11 -44.93 23.41 -29.70
N VAL A 12 -44.85 22.32 -30.47
CA VAL A 12 -45.53 22.02 -31.76
C VAL A 12 -44.75 22.42 -33.03
N PRO A 13 -44.84 21.70 -34.20
CA PRO A 13 -45.44 20.40 -34.54
C PRO A 13 -44.48 19.41 -35.25
N GLY A 14 -44.98 18.19 -35.49
CA GLY A 14 -44.31 17.14 -36.25
C GLY A 14 -44.56 17.10 -37.77
N GLY A 15 -43.75 16.25 -38.42
CA GLY A 15 -44.18 15.31 -39.47
C GLY A 15 -44.11 15.75 -40.94
N ARG A 16 -43.06 15.30 -41.66
CA ARG A 16 -43.24 14.53 -42.92
C ARG A 16 -41.97 13.80 -43.37
N SER A 17 -42.21 12.60 -43.90
CA SER A 17 -41.30 11.59 -44.40
C SER A 17 -40.43 12.01 -45.59
N GLY A 18 -39.16 11.60 -45.60
CA GLY A 18 -38.29 11.62 -46.78
C GLY A 18 -37.17 10.59 -46.65
N ARG A 19 -37.18 9.59 -47.53
CA ARG A 19 -36.17 8.53 -47.64
C ARG A 19 -34.83 9.10 -48.14
N GLY A 20 -33.70 8.54 -47.64
CA GLY A 20 -32.57 8.22 -48.51
C GLY A 20 -31.22 8.92 -48.29
N ARG A 21 -30.22 8.08 -47.96
CA ARG A 21 -28.83 8.02 -48.47
C ARG A 21 -27.79 9.06 -48.01
N GLY A 22 -26.68 8.51 -47.47
CA GLY A 22 -25.32 8.98 -47.79
C GLY A 22 -24.53 9.65 -46.66
N ARG A 23 -23.64 8.90 -46.02
CA ARG A 23 -22.58 9.45 -45.15
C ARG A 23 -21.52 10.16 -45.99
N GLY A 24 -21.35 11.47 -45.83
CA GLY A 24 -20.18 12.20 -46.32
C GLY A 24 -19.14 12.36 -45.20
N ARG A 25 -17.94 11.79 -45.38
CA ARG A 25 -16.76 12.15 -44.58
C ARG A 25 -16.32 13.55 -45.00
N GLY A 26 -16.56 14.56 -44.16
CA GLY A 26 -15.97 15.90 -44.35
C GLY A 26 -14.44 15.81 -44.19
N GLN A 27 -13.70 16.25 -45.21
CA GLN A 27 -12.24 16.40 -45.11
C GLN A 27 -11.90 17.52 -44.12
N PRO A 28 -10.84 17.37 -43.30
CA PRO A 28 -10.38 18.45 -42.43
C PRO A 28 -9.97 19.68 -43.27
N SER A 29 -10.24 20.88 -42.76
CA SER A 29 -9.87 22.13 -43.44
C SER A 29 -8.35 22.20 -43.66
N SER A 30 -7.94 22.77 -44.79
CA SER A 30 -6.53 22.91 -45.19
C SER A 30 -5.68 23.59 -44.11
N GLU A 31 -6.25 24.52 -43.37
CA GLU A 31 -5.59 25.24 -42.27
C GLU A 31 -5.24 24.34 -41.07
N LEU A 32 -6.11 23.38 -40.74
CA LEU A 32 -5.88 22.38 -39.68
C LEU A 32 -4.79 21.39 -40.08
N VAL A 33 -4.77 20.99 -41.36
CA VAL A 33 -3.73 20.13 -41.93
C VAL A 33 -2.38 20.85 -41.97
N GLN A 34 -2.36 22.14 -42.29
CA GLN A 34 -1.15 22.96 -42.31
C GLN A 34 -0.58 23.17 -40.91
N ARG A 35 -1.43 23.47 -39.91
CA ARG A 35 -1.02 23.60 -38.50
C ARG A 35 -0.47 22.30 -37.93
N ALA A 36 -1.14 21.17 -38.19
CA ALA A 36 -0.64 19.85 -37.78
C ALA A 36 0.71 19.52 -38.43
N SER A 37 0.91 19.88 -39.70
CA SER A 37 2.18 19.69 -40.42
C SER A 37 3.30 20.57 -39.86
N ALA A 38 2.99 21.82 -39.49
CA ALA A 38 3.96 22.73 -38.88
C ALA A 38 4.42 22.26 -37.49
N VAL A 39 3.50 21.72 -36.67
CA VAL A 39 3.84 21.13 -35.37
C VAL A 39 4.66 19.85 -35.56
N ALA A 40 4.27 18.97 -36.49
CA ALA A 40 5.03 17.75 -36.79
C ALA A 40 6.46 18.04 -37.28
N ALA A 41 6.67 19.13 -38.01
CA ALA A 41 7.99 19.56 -38.49
C ALA A 41 8.96 19.98 -37.37
N GLN A 42 8.47 20.19 -36.14
CA GLN A 42 9.28 20.53 -34.97
C GLN A 42 9.78 19.31 -34.20
N PHE A 43 9.34 18.10 -34.56
CA PHE A 43 9.75 16.85 -33.93
C PHE A 43 10.55 15.99 -34.90
N GLU A 44 11.53 15.28 -34.36
CA GLU A 44 12.35 14.30 -35.08
C GLU A 44 12.19 12.93 -34.43
N LYS A 45 12.26 11.90 -35.28
CA LYS A 45 12.21 10.51 -34.82
C LYS A 45 13.62 10.09 -34.41
N GLN A 46 13.78 9.80 -33.14
CA GLN A 46 15.04 9.32 -32.57
C GLN A 46 15.30 7.85 -32.98
N PRO A 47 16.55 7.37 -32.88
CA PRO A 47 16.92 5.99 -33.22
C PRO A 47 16.15 4.92 -32.43
N ASP A 48 15.70 5.24 -31.21
CA ASP A 48 14.87 4.39 -30.35
C ASP A 48 13.37 4.39 -30.75
N GLY A 49 13.01 5.08 -31.83
CA GLY A 49 11.66 5.18 -32.35
C GLY A 49 10.78 6.25 -31.69
N THR A 50 11.29 6.97 -30.68
CA THR A 50 10.54 8.03 -29.99
C THR A 50 10.56 9.35 -30.79
N LEU A 51 9.50 10.14 -30.68
CA LEU A 51 9.44 11.50 -31.24
C LEU A 51 9.92 12.50 -30.19
N ALA A 52 10.95 13.27 -30.49
CA ALA A 52 11.48 14.32 -29.63
C ALA A 52 11.55 15.65 -30.39
N PRO A 53 11.43 16.81 -29.72
CA PRO A 53 11.62 18.10 -30.37
C PRO A 53 13.03 18.20 -30.99
N LYS A 54 13.15 18.85 -32.15
CA LYS A 54 14.44 19.10 -32.81
C LYS A 54 15.40 19.83 -31.87
N GLY A 55 16.60 19.27 -31.67
CA GLY A 55 17.61 19.81 -30.76
C GLY A 55 17.42 19.44 -29.28
N TYR A 56 16.43 18.62 -28.95
CA TYR A 56 16.27 18.10 -27.58
C TYR A 56 17.27 16.96 -27.32
N THR A 57 18.30 17.24 -26.51
CA THR A 57 19.19 16.21 -26.01
C THR A 57 18.54 15.50 -24.82
N LYS A 58 17.96 14.32 -25.05
CA LYS A 58 17.45 13.46 -23.98
C LYS A 58 18.60 13.11 -23.03
N ARG A 59 18.50 13.54 -21.76
CA ARG A 59 19.45 13.07 -20.73
C ARG A 59 19.29 11.56 -20.60
N GLU A 60 20.40 10.83 -20.73
CA GLU A 60 20.43 9.39 -20.49
C GLU A 60 20.11 9.14 -19.02
N VAL A 61 18.91 8.62 -18.74
CA VAL A 61 18.53 8.16 -17.40
C VAL A 61 19.19 6.80 -17.22
N LYS A 62 20.42 6.79 -16.72
CA LYS A 62 21.09 5.56 -16.29
C LYS A 62 20.36 5.05 -15.04
N ALA A 63 19.79 3.84 -15.11
CA ALA A 63 19.27 3.18 -13.93
C ALA A 63 20.40 3.08 -12.90
N ALA A 64 20.13 3.48 -11.65
CA ALA A 64 21.11 3.35 -10.58
C ALA A 64 21.46 1.87 -10.43
N LYS A 65 22.77 1.54 -10.47
CA LYS A 65 23.25 0.16 -10.31
C LYS A 65 22.84 -0.43 -8.97
N ASN A 66 22.72 0.42 -7.95
CA ASN A 66 22.16 0.12 -6.64
C ASN A 66 21.07 1.16 -6.38
N TYR A 67 19.80 0.75 -6.31
CA TYR A 67 18.74 1.65 -5.91
C TYR A 67 18.72 1.75 -4.40
N ASP A 68 19.34 2.80 -3.93
CA ASP A 68 19.37 3.14 -2.53
C ASP A 68 18.09 3.87 -2.12
N VAL A 69 17.16 3.10 -1.57
CA VAL A 69 15.89 3.62 -1.06
C VAL A 69 16.12 4.59 0.12
N VAL A 70 17.12 4.34 0.96
CA VAL A 70 17.34 5.10 2.20
C VAL A 70 17.94 6.47 1.91
N SER A 71 18.99 6.59 1.08
CA SER A 71 19.49 7.91 0.64
C SER A 71 18.49 8.65 -0.20
N PHE A 72 17.73 7.95 -1.05
CA PHE A 72 16.67 8.62 -1.80
C PHE A 72 15.63 9.20 -0.84
N ALA A 73 15.18 8.41 0.13
CA ALA A 73 14.26 8.90 1.16
C ALA A 73 14.88 10.04 1.96
N ARG A 74 16.14 9.92 2.41
CA ARG A 74 16.87 10.98 3.12
C ARG A 74 16.94 12.27 2.29
N ALA A 75 17.30 12.19 1.02
CA ALA A 75 17.41 13.35 0.13
C ALA A 75 16.06 14.04 -0.14
N MET A 76 14.95 13.32 0.01
CA MET A 76 13.59 13.85 -0.17
C MET A 76 12.96 14.38 1.12
N ASN A 77 13.64 14.27 2.27
CA ASN A 77 13.09 14.60 3.59
C ASN A 77 14.12 15.37 4.44
N ASP A 78 13.89 16.67 4.65
CA ASP A 78 14.79 17.52 5.45
C ASP A 78 14.95 17.02 6.90
N ASP A 79 13.89 16.44 7.48
CA ASP A 79 13.91 15.79 8.80
C ASP A 79 13.68 14.27 8.64
N PHE A 80 14.63 13.60 7.98
CA PHE A 80 14.52 12.17 7.74
C PHE A 80 14.50 11.36 9.04
N GLY A 81 15.43 11.64 9.96
CA GLY A 81 15.54 10.95 11.25
C GLY A 81 14.28 11.09 12.11
N GLY A 82 13.75 12.31 12.28
CA GLY A 82 12.52 12.55 13.04
C GLY A 82 11.30 11.86 12.44
N ARG A 83 11.21 11.79 11.09
CA ARG A 83 10.15 11.06 10.38
C ARG A 83 10.26 9.55 10.55
N VAL A 84 11.47 8.98 10.43
CA VAL A 84 11.72 7.54 10.66
C VAL A 84 11.35 7.17 12.09
N LYS A 85 11.75 7.98 13.07
CA LYS A 85 11.35 7.82 14.46
C LYS A 85 9.83 7.78 14.60
N THR A 86 9.14 8.83 14.14
CA THR A 86 7.68 8.96 14.27
C THR A 86 6.94 7.79 13.61
N LEU A 87 7.40 7.34 12.44
CA LEU A 87 6.79 6.25 11.70
C LEU A 87 6.84 4.92 12.48
N PHE A 88 8.01 4.61 13.05
CA PHE A 88 8.29 3.37 13.75
C PHE A 88 8.14 3.45 15.28
N ASP A 89 7.72 4.60 15.83
CA ASP A 89 7.47 4.80 17.27
C ASP A 89 6.61 3.67 17.86
N PRO A 90 5.48 3.24 17.24
CA PRO A 90 4.67 2.15 17.79
C PRO A 90 5.37 0.79 17.79
N GLU A 91 6.23 0.51 16.80
CA GLU A 91 7.03 -0.72 16.82
C GLU A 91 8.16 -0.66 17.83
N ARG A 92 8.80 0.51 17.99
CA ARG A 92 9.83 0.71 19.01
C ARG A 92 9.23 0.50 20.41
N GLU A 93 8.10 1.15 20.70
CA GLU A 93 7.40 1.00 21.99
C GLU A 93 6.95 -0.44 22.22
N ALA A 94 6.44 -1.12 21.19
CA ALA A 94 6.09 -2.54 21.28
C ALA A 94 7.32 -3.41 21.60
N ALA A 95 8.47 -3.12 20.99
CA ALA A 95 9.71 -3.86 21.24
C ALA A 95 10.24 -3.60 22.66
N GLU A 96 10.26 -2.35 23.12
CA GLU A 96 10.67 -1.97 24.48
C GLU A 96 9.76 -2.61 25.54
N ASP A 97 8.44 -2.60 25.32
CA ASP A 97 7.47 -3.26 26.19
C ASP A 97 7.68 -4.78 26.24
N ALA A 98 7.99 -5.40 25.10
CA ALA A 98 8.28 -6.84 25.02
C ALA A 98 9.56 -7.22 25.75
N ILE A 99 10.64 -6.43 25.58
CA ILE A 99 11.92 -6.64 26.26
C ILE A 99 11.74 -6.50 27.78
N ARG A 100 10.96 -5.50 28.23
CA ARG A 100 10.73 -5.25 29.65
C ARG A 100 9.83 -6.29 30.31
N SER A 101 8.78 -6.74 29.62
CA SER A 101 7.78 -7.67 30.17
C SER A 101 8.10 -9.14 29.93
N GLY A 102 8.96 -9.45 28.95
CA GLY A 102 9.20 -10.81 28.45
C GLY A 102 8.07 -11.38 27.58
N LEU A 103 7.03 -10.58 27.29
CA LEU A 103 5.90 -10.94 26.43
C LEU A 103 6.03 -10.27 25.05
N TYR A 104 6.30 -11.06 24.03
CA TYR A 104 6.46 -10.62 22.66
C TYR A 104 5.15 -10.80 21.90
N ILE A 105 4.65 -9.72 21.31
CA ILE A 105 3.38 -9.71 20.58
C ILE A 105 3.66 -9.34 19.13
N GLY A 106 3.59 -10.34 18.26
CA GLY A 106 3.93 -10.22 16.85
C GLY A 106 2.75 -10.53 15.95
N TRP A 107 2.62 -9.80 14.84
CA TRP A 107 1.69 -10.13 13.78
C TRP A 107 2.46 -10.61 12.56
N ARG A 108 2.24 -11.86 12.14
CA ARG A 108 2.99 -12.50 11.05
C ARG A 108 2.21 -13.61 10.37
N CYS A 109 2.66 -13.99 9.17
CA CYS A 109 2.23 -15.22 8.55
C CYS A 109 2.81 -16.44 9.30
N PRO A 110 2.04 -17.55 9.46
CA PRO A 110 2.52 -18.76 10.11
C PRO A 110 3.83 -19.34 9.54
N GLU A 111 4.06 -19.14 8.25
CA GLU A 111 5.26 -19.60 7.54
C GLU A 111 6.53 -18.78 7.81
N PHE A 112 6.42 -17.59 8.40
CA PHE A 112 7.57 -16.69 8.60
C PHE A 112 8.19 -16.80 9.99
N LYS A 113 9.52 -16.60 10.03
CA LYS A 113 10.33 -16.51 11.26
C LYS A 113 10.65 -15.07 11.67
N HIS A 114 9.87 -14.13 11.21
CA HIS A 114 9.95 -12.72 11.58
C HIS A 114 8.54 -12.17 11.72
N ASP A 115 8.40 -11.08 12.48
CA ASP A 115 7.12 -10.40 12.60
C ASP A 115 7.00 -9.32 11.53
N CYS A 116 5.86 -9.28 10.84
CA CYS A 116 5.53 -8.22 9.90
C CYS A 116 5.22 -6.91 10.64
N GLN A 117 4.64 -7.02 11.84
CA GLN A 117 4.36 -5.90 12.71
C GLN A 117 4.56 -6.31 14.17
N ARG A 118 5.17 -5.42 14.97
CA ARG A 118 5.23 -5.53 16.43
C ARG A 118 4.03 -4.81 17.03
N VAL A 119 3.35 -5.46 17.97
CA VAL A 119 2.05 -5.03 18.49
C VAL A 119 2.21 -4.57 19.94
N SER A 120 1.73 -3.37 20.23
CA SER A 120 1.74 -2.79 21.58
C SER A 120 0.34 -2.77 22.22
N LYS A 121 0.29 -2.43 23.51
CA LYS A 121 -0.97 -2.20 24.26
C LYS A 121 -1.89 -1.15 23.63
N HIS A 122 -1.34 -0.23 22.82
CA HIS A 122 -2.08 0.82 22.12
C HIS A 122 -2.62 0.39 20.75
N SER A 123 -2.23 -0.79 20.27
CA SER A 123 -2.68 -1.31 18.99
C SER A 123 -4.14 -1.73 19.03
N LYS A 124 -4.86 -1.53 17.91
CA LYS A 124 -6.27 -1.89 17.80
C LYS A 124 -6.46 -3.37 17.49
N CYS A 125 -7.46 -3.95 18.16
CA CYS A 125 -8.07 -5.20 17.79
C CYS A 125 -9.04 -4.98 16.62
N PHE A 126 -9.34 -6.03 15.86
CA PHE A 126 -10.39 -6.07 14.86
C PHE A 126 -11.77 -5.62 15.41
N CYS A 127 -12.00 -5.71 16.72
CA CYS A 127 -13.22 -5.19 17.33
C CYS A 127 -13.26 -3.65 17.50
N GLY A 128 -12.17 -2.95 17.19
CA GLY A 128 -12.01 -1.50 17.31
C GLY A 128 -11.34 -1.03 18.61
N HIS A 129 -11.30 -1.85 19.67
CA HIS A 129 -10.73 -1.49 20.97
C HIS A 129 -9.21 -1.75 21.03
N MET A 130 -8.52 -1.08 21.95
CA MET A 130 -7.09 -1.27 22.18
C MET A 130 -6.80 -2.60 22.89
N LEU A 131 -5.62 -3.17 22.67
CA LEU A 131 -5.15 -4.37 23.39
C LEU A 131 -5.23 -4.19 24.92
N ALA A 132 -4.95 -2.98 25.43
CA ALA A 132 -5.08 -2.64 26.85
C ALA A 132 -6.50 -2.86 27.43
N ASN A 133 -7.55 -2.83 26.59
CA ASN A 133 -8.94 -3.00 27.00
C ASN A 133 -9.34 -4.49 27.09
N HIS A 134 -8.42 -5.40 26.73
CA HIS A 134 -8.64 -6.83 26.85
C HIS A 134 -8.23 -7.33 28.24
N GLU A 135 -9.16 -7.97 28.96
CA GLU A 135 -9.07 -8.29 30.40
C GLU A 135 -7.87 -9.19 30.73
N GLU A 136 -7.65 -10.24 29.94
CA GLU A 136 -6.58 -11.20 30.21
C GLU A 136 -5.18 -10.56 30.00
N PHE A 137 -5.09 -9.47 29.23
CA PHE A 137 -3.82 -8.79 28.92
C PHE A 137 -3.34 -8.03 30.15
N LYS A 138 -4.29 -7.50 30.92
CA LYS A 138 -4.02 -6.86 32.22
C LYS A 138 -3.44 -7.85 33.25
N ALA A 139 -3.66 -9.16 33.06
CA ALA A 139 -3.20 -10.20 33.97
C ALA A 139 -1.90 -10.92 33.53
N MET A 140 -1.23 -10.47 32.45
CA MET A 140 -0.09 -11.18 31.83
C MET A 140 -0.36 -12.68 31.61
N SER A 141 -1.60 -13.03 31.27
CA SER A 141 -2.00 -14.42 31.05
C SER A 141 -1.36 -14.97 29.77
N ARG A 142 -0.97 -16.26 29.79
CA ARG A 142 -0.37 -16.98 28.64
C ARG A 142 -1.40 -17.44 27.61
N THR A 143 -2.67 -17.05 27.75
CA THR A 143 -3.73 -17.48 26.85
C THR A 143 -3.65 -16.73 25.51
N ASP A 144 -3.85 -17.43 24.40
CA ASP A 144 -4.05 -16.89 23.06
C ASP A 144 -5.39 -16.14 22.89
N ARG A 145 -6.20 -16.02 23.95
CA ARG A 145 -7.59 -15.55 23.91
C ARG A 145 -7.86 -14.42 24.90
N PHE A 146 -7.23 -13.29 24.62
CA PHE A 146 -7.55 -12.04 25.29
C PHE A 146 -8.97 -11.57 24.94
N LYS A 147 -9.94 -11.77 25.84
CA LYS A 147 -11.29 -11.22 25.70
C LYS A 147 -11.30 -9.72 25.94
N CYS A 148 -12.10 -8.98 25.19
CA CYS A 148 -12.30 -7.56 25.46
C CYS A 148 -13.28 -7.36 26.62
N GLY A 149 -12.96 -6.46 27.55
CA GLY A 149 -13.88 -6.10 28.63
C GLY A 149 -15.05 -5.22 28.17
N GLU A 150 -14.95 -4.63 26.98
CA GLU A 150 -15.92 -3.66 26.45
C GLU A 150 -16.82 -4.25 25.35
N CYS A 151 -16.50 -5.43 24.81
CA CYS A 151 -17.31 -6.04 23.76
C CYS A 151 -17.23 -7.58 23.72
N ARG A 152 -18.05 -8.20 22.87
CA ARG A 152 -18.17 -9.67 22.75
C ARG A 152 -17.06 -10.35 21.94
N CYS A 153 -15.93 -9.69 21.68
CA CYS A 153 -14.84 -10.32 20.93
C CYS A 153 -14.10 -11.35 21.79
N LYS A 154 -13.86 -12.54 21.24
CA LYS A 154 -13.31 -13.68 21.98
C LYS A 154 -11.79 -13.69 22.06
N ALA A 155 -11.11 -13.00 21.15
CA ALA A 155 -9.66 -12.95 21.08
C ALA A 155 -9.21 -11.63 20.45
N PHE A 156 -8.03 -11.17 20.85
CA PHE A 156 -7.37 -10.05 20.20
C PHE A 156 -6.87 -10.47 18.81
N GLN A 157 -7.22 -9.69 17.80
CA GLN A 157 -6.73 -9.83 16.43
C GLN A 157 -6.25 -8.47 15.97
N TRP A 158 -4.94 -8.28 15.84
CA TRP A 158 -4.39 -7.00 15.41
C TRP A 158 -4.98 -6.60 14.05
N ILE A 159 -5.42 -5.35 13.94
CA ILE A 159 -5.82 -4.72 12.69
C ILE A 159 -5.03 -3.41 12.53
N PRO A 160 -4.52 -3.09 11.33
CA PRO A 160 -3.97 -1.77 11.05
C PRO A 160 -4.93 -0.67 11.49
N SER A 161 -4.39 0.35 12.15
CA SER A 161 -5.17 1.50 12.62
C SER A 161 -4.68 2.81 12.02
N ARG A 162 -3.51 2.78 11.38
CA ARG A 162 -2.91 3.89 10.64
C ARG A 162 -2.70 3.45 9.18
N PHE A 163 -2.71 4.39 8.26
CA PHE A 163 -2.45 4.09 6.85
C PHE A 163 -0.97 3.72 6.62
N GLU A 164 -0.08 4.18 7.50
CA GLU A 164 1.33 3.84 7.53
C GLU A 164 1.57 2.35 7.81
N ASP A 165 0.74 1.73 8.66
CA ASP A 165 0.85 0.30 9.04
C ASP A 165 0.69 -0.62 7.81
N VAL A 166 0.12 -0.11 6.71
CA VAL A 166 -0.14 -0.84 5.45
C VAL A 166 0.54 -0.20 4.25
N GLY A 167 1.48 0.72 4.48
CA GLY A 167 2.26 1.35 3.42
C GLY A 167 1.45 2.27 2.50
N GLU A 168 0.24 2.69 2.88
CA GLU A 168 -0.59 3.57 2.06
C GLU A 168 -0.26 5.07 2.29
N PHE A 169 1.02 5.42 2.27
CA PHE A 169 1.54 6.77 2.59
C PHE A 169 0.97 7.90 1.71
N TRP A 170 0.40 7.58 0.56
CA TRP A 170 -0.23 8.56 -0.33
C TRP A 170 -1.52 9.17 0.24
N PHE A 171 -2.14 8.55 1.26
CA PHE A 171 -3.32 9.13 1.91
C PHE A 171 -3.01 10.48 2.59
N ALA A 172 -1.84 10.63 3.20
CA ALA A 172 -1.41 11.86 3.83
C ALA A 172 -1.36 13.07 2.87
N ARG A 173 -1.24 12.82 1.56
CA ARG A 173 -1.18 13.87 0.53
C ARG A 173 -2.56 14.35 0.08
N ARG A 174 -3.64 13.68 0.50
CA ARG A 174 -5.00 14.05 0.11
C ARG A 174 -5.44 15.29 0.89
N ARG A 175 -6.03 16.25 0.17
CA ARG A 175 -6.59 17.46 0.77
C ARG A 175 -7.68 17.08 1.78
N ASN A 176 -7.63 17.68 2.97
CA ASN A 176 -8.57 17.44 4.07
C ASN A 176 -8.64 15.99 4.57
N PHE A 177 -7.57 15.20 4.39
CA PHE A 177 -7.50 13.87 4.98
C PHE A 177 -7.23 13.97 6.48
N ASP A 178 -8.09 13.35 7.28
CA ASP A 178 -7.91 13.19 8.72
C ASP A 178 -7.43 11.76 9.03
N PRO A 179 -6.17 11.58 9.43
CA PRO A 179 -5.62 10.28 9.81
C PRO A 179 -6.43 9.54 10.87
N SER A 180 -7.07 10.26 11.79
CA SER A 180 -7.84 9.67 12.90
C SER A 180 -9.10 8.93 12.43
N THR A 181 -9.59 9.26 11.23
CA THR A 181 -10.77 8.65 10.61
C THR A 181 -10.43 7.41 9.78
N TRP A 182 -9.15 7.15 9.53
CA TRP A 182 -8.75 6.01 8.71
C TRP A 182 -9.12 4.69 9.39
N ARG A 183 -9.64 3.76 8.59
CA ARG A 183 -10.03 2.41 9.03
C ARG A 183 -9.66 1.41 7.94
N ALA A 184 -9.11 0.28 8.35
CA ALA A 184 -8.89 -0.86 7.48
C ALA A 184 -10.21 -1.30 6.82
N LYS A 185 -10.19 -1.45 5.48
CA LYS A 185 -11.35 -1.80 4.67
C LYS A 185 -11.25 -3.23 4.11
N CYS A 186 -12.41 -3.86 4.02
CA CYS A 186 -12.60 -5.12 3.31
C CYS A 186 -12.72 -4.88 1.80
N LYS A 187 -12.56 -5.92 0.96
CA LYS A 187 -12.89 -5.89 -0.47
C LYS A 187 -14.34 -5.48 -0.73
N CYS A 188 -15.25 -5.74 0.21
CA CYS A 188 -16.65 -5.27 0.17
C CYS A 188 -16.82 -3.76 0.46
N LYS A 189 -15.71 -3.03 0.66
CA LYS A 189 -15.60 -1.58 0.90
C LYS A 189 -16.08 -1.07 2.27
N HIS A 190 -16.73 -1.92 3.05
CA HIS A 190 -17.01 -1.66 4.47
C HIS A 190 -15.75 -1.78 5.32
N THR A 191 -15.74 -1.07 6.43
CA THR A 191 -14.66 -1.07 7.42
C THR A 191 -14.64 -2.37 8.22
N HIS A 192 -13.51 -2.65 8.89
CA HIS A 192 -13.41 -3.80 9.79
C HIS A 192 -14.41 -3.72 10.97
N GLU A 193 -14.76 -2.51 11.44
CA GLU A 193 -15.73 -2.30 12.53
C GLU A 193 -17.17 -2.72 12.14
N GLU A 194 -17.49 -2.70 10.84
CA GLU A 194 -18.75 -3.18 10.29
C GLU A 194 -18.81 -4.70 10.13
N HIS A 195 -17.70 -5.40 10.41
CA HIS A 195 -17.65 -6.86 10.46
C HIS A 195 -17.80 -7.35 11.90
N ASP A 196 -18.34 -8.55 12.10
CA ASP A 196 -18.35 -9.15 13.43
C ASP A 196 -16.95 -9.71 13.77
N PRO A 197 -16.41 -9.38 14.97
CA PRO A 197 -15.01 -9.69 15.29
C PRO A 197 -14.75 -11.18 15.53
N ASN A 198 -15.77 -12.03 15.61
CA ASN A 198 -15.62 -13.45 15.91
C ASN A 198 -15.76 -14.32 14.66
N ASN A 199 -16.72 -14.01 13.79
CA ASN A 199 -16.95 -14.77 12.55
C ASN A 199 -16.43 -14.04 11.29
N LEU A 200 -16.03 -12.77 11.44
CA LEU A 200 -15.53 -11.89 10.38
C LEU A 200 -16.55 -11.59 9.27
N ASN A 201 -17.84 -11.86 9.44
CA ASN A 201 -18.83 -11.54 8.41
C ASN A 201 -19.21 -10.05 8.45
N CYS A 202 -19.55 -9.48 7.29
CA CYS A 202 -20.03 -8.12 7.23
C CYS A 202 -21.47 -8.03 7.73
N LYS A 203 -21.79 -7.02 8.53
CA LYS A 203 -23.16 -6.74 9.00
C LYS A 203 -23.95 -5.88 8.00
N SER A 204 -23.24 -5.08 7.21
CA SER A 204 -23.82 -4.13 6.24
C SER A 204 -24.12 -4.76 4.88
N CYS A 205 -23.55 -5.94 4.56
CA CYS A 205 -23.79 -6.64 3.29
C CYS A 205 -23.58 -8.17 3.40
N GLY A 206 -23.88 -8.93 2.35
CA GLY A 206 -23.72 -10.39 2.32
C GLY A 206 -22.28 -10.93 2.24
N CYS A 207 -21.27 -10.11 2.57
CA CYS A 207 -19.88 -10.54 2.56
C CYS A 207 -19.61 -11.51 3.73
N GLY A 208 -19.30 -12.76 3.41
CA GLY A 208 -19.19 -13.83 4.40
C GLY A 208 -17.93 -13.81 5.27
N ARG A 209 -16.90 -13.04 4.89
CA ARG A 209 -15.64 -12.93 5.63
C ARG A 209 -14.91 -11.62 5.28
N PHE A 210 -14.23 -11.02 6.25
CA PHE A 210 -13.30 -9.93 6.01
C PHE A 210 -12.12 -10.40 5.15
N ILE A 211 -11.93 -9.72 4.03
CA ILE A 211 -10.83 -9.93 3.08
C ILE A 211 -10.20 -8.56 2.86
N SER A 212 -8.92 -8.39 3.19
CA SER A 212 -8.32 -7.05 3.16
C SER A 212 -8.32 -6.44 1.76
N ASN A 213 -8.65 -5.16 1.66
CA ASN A 213 -8.46 -4.35 0.45
C ASN A 213 -7.06 -3.69 0.41
N PHE A 214 -6.16 -4.11 1.29
CA PHE A 214 -4.77 -3.68 1.40
C PHE A 214 -3.88 -4.93 1.53
N LEU A 215 -2.58 -4.75 1.30
CA LEU A 215 -1.56 -5.75 1.52
C LEU A 215 -0.67 -5.34 2.69
N CYS A 216 -0.05 -6.33 3.34
CA CYS A 216 0.96 -6.08 4.35
C CYS A 216 2.19 -5.40 3.71
N ALA A 217 2.63 -4.26 4.25
CA ALA A 217 3.80 -3.54 3.75
C ALA A 217 5.12 -4.31 3.89
N ALA A 218 5.19 -5.31 4.78
CA ALA A 218 6.39 -6.09 5.03
C ALA A 218 6.51 -7.34 4.14
N CYS A 219 5.40 -7.93 3.70
CA CYS A 219 5.43 -9.23 3.01
C CYS A 219 4.44 -9.39 1.84
N ASP A 220 3.72 -8.33 1.47
CA ASP A 220 2.77 -8.28 0.34
C ASP A 220 1.61 -9.30 0.40
N LYS A 221 1.39 -9.96 1.55
CA LYS A 221 0.26 -10.86 1.77
C LYS A 221 -0.97 -10.14 2.31
N HIS A 222 -2.14 -10.77 2.14
CA HIS A 222 -3.39 -10.26 2.68
C HIS A 222 -3.45 -10.37 4.22
N TRP A 223 -4.28 -9.53 4.86
CA TRP A 223 -4.37 -9.49 6.32
C TRP A 223 -4.81 -10.84 6.90
N GLU A 224 -5.77 -11.51 6.26
CA GLU A 224 -6.32 -12.79 6.71
C GLU A 224 -5.34 -13.97 6.61
N GLU A 225 -4.18 -13.79 5.97
CA GLU A 225 -3.07 -14.77 5.96
C GLU A 225 -2.18 -14.66 7.21
N HIS A 226 -2.39 -13.63 8.04
CA HIS A 226 -1.59 -13.38 9.23
C HIS A 226 -2.33 -13.76 10.50
N ARG A 227 -1.58 -13.94 11.58
CA ARG A 227 -2.12 -14.13 12.94
C ARG A 227 -1.34 -13.28 13.93
N THR A 228 -2.03 -12.91 15.02
CA THR A 228 -1.36 -12.30 16.18
C THR A 228 -0.87 -13.43 17.09
N TYR A 229 0.41 -13.41 17.40
CA TYR A 229 1.07 -14.35 18.30
C TYR A 229 1.42 -13.65 19.60
N PHE A 230 1.18 -14.33 20.71
CA PHE A 230 1.58 -13.93 22.05
C PHE A 230 2.58 -14.98 22.54
N GLU A 231 3.84 -14.59 22.68
CA GLU A 231 4.93 -15.52 22.91
C GLU A 231 5.80 -15.01 24.06
N VAL A 232 6.14 -15.88 25.00
CA VAL A 232 7.17 -15.55 26.00
C VAL A 232 8.56 -15.74 25.40
N GLU A 233 9.55 -15.04 25.95
CA GLU A 233 10.93 -15.05 25.43
C GLU A 233 11.50 -16.45 25.18
N GLY A 234 11.30 -17.38 26.12
CA GLY A 234 11.81 -18.75 26.01
C GLY A 234 11.22 -19.53 24.83
N GLU A 235 9.90 -19.43 24.62
CA GLU A 235 9.22 -20.09 23.50
C GLU A 235 9.64 -19.49 22.15
N ARG A 236 9.92 -18.18 22.15
CA ARG A 236 10.35 -17.44 20.97
C ARG A 236 11.80 -17.81 20.60
N LYS A 237 12.70 -17.86 21.58
CA LYS A 237 14.07 -18.39 21.43
C LYS A 237 14.07 -19.83 20.90
N ALA A 238 13.25 -20.71 21.48
CA ALA A 238 13.16 -22.11 21.06
C ALA A 238 12.72 -22.28 19.59
N ARG A 239 11.93 -21.33 19.06
CA ARG A 239 11.51 -21.30 17.66
C ARG A 239 12.50 -20.60 16.72
N GLY A 240 13.60 -20.07 17.26
CA GLY A 240 14.61 -19.31 16.51
C GLY A 240 14.11 -17.95 16.04
N LEU A 241 13.22 -17.32 16.82
CA LEU A 241 12.66 -16.01 16.54
C LEU A 241 13.44 -14.91 17.30
N PRO A 242 13.47 -13.66 16.79
CA PRO A 242 14.24 -12.58 17.42
C PRO A 242 13.70 -12.18 18.79
N VAL A 243 14.60 -11.92 19.74
CA VAL A 243 14.30 -11.51 21.13
C VAL A 243 15.29 -10.45 21.59
N GLY A 244 14.99 -9.74 22.67
CA GLY A 244 15.88 -8.72 23.20
C GLY A 244 16.19 -7.66 22.15
N GLU A 245 17.48 -7.32 22.02
CA GLU A 245 17.97 -6.34 21.07
C GLU A 245 17.69 -6.69 19.60
N ALA A 246 17.60 -7.99 19.28
CA ALA A 246 17.25 -8.47 17.94
C ALA A 246 15.76 -8.28 17.61
N TYR A 247 14.93 -7.98 18.60
CA TYR A 247 13.53 -7.66 18.41
C TYR A 247 13.28 -6.16 18.15
N MET A 248 14.31 -5.31 18.20
CA MET A 248 14.17 -3.89 17.85
C MET A 248 13.96 -3.71 16.34
N PRO A 249 13.18 -2.70 15.91
CA PRO A 249 13.10 -2.31 14.50
C PRO A 249 14.49 -2.04 13.92
N PHE A 250 14.71 -2.52 12.69
CA PHE A 250 15.96 -2.36 11.96
C PHE A 250 17.22 -2.85 12.69
N HIS A 251 17.13 -3.91 13.50
CA HIS A 251 18.29 -4.47 14.18
C HIS A 251 19.48 -4.73 13.24
N GLU A 252 19.20 -5.15 12.01
CA GLU A 252 20.15 -5.47 10.95
C GLU A 252 20.79 -4.22 10.33
N ILE A 253 20.21 -3.04 10.55
CA ILE A 253 20.62 -1.77 9.96
C ILE A 253 20.84 -0.73 11.09
N PRO A 254 22.06 -0.69 11.68
CA PRO A 254 22.33 0.13 12.87
C PRO A 254 21.98 1.61 12.72
N SER A 255 22.21 2.21 11.56
CA SER A 255 21.89 3.62 11.30
C SER A 255 20.38 3.91 11.32
N LEU A 256 19.56 3.06 10.70
CA LEU A 256 18.10 3.16 10.78
C LEU A 256 17.58 2.92 12.19
N LYS A 257 18.14 1.94 12.88
CA LYS A 257 17.78 1.68 14.29
C LYS A 257 18.11 2.86 15.19
N LYS A 258 19.27 3.50 15.02
CA LYS A 258 19.63 4.72 15.76
C LYS A 258 18.62 5.83 15.50
N MET A 259 18.21 6.04 14.25
CA MET A 259 17.15 7.00 13.92
C MET A 259 15.82 6.65 14.57
N VAL A 260 15.42 5.37 14.59
CA VAL A 260 14.19 4.96 15.29
C VAL A 260 14.26 5.24 16.80
N ILE A 261 15.41 5.08 17.42
CA ILE A 261 15.59 5.31 18.87
C ILE A 261 15.67 6.81 19.19
N SER A 262 16.54 7.55 18.52
CA SER A 262 16.91 8.92 18.87
C SER A 262 16.24 10.00 18.02
N GLY A 263 15.83 9.67 16.80
CA GLY A 263 15.44 10.64 15.78
C GLY A 263 16.62 11.36 15.13
N GLU A 264 17.86 11.09 15.57
CA GLU A 264 19.05 11.73 15.02
C GLU A 264 19.56 10.97 13.80
N ASP A 265 19.74 11.71 12.70
CA ASP A 265 20.40 11.23 11.50
C ASP A 265 21.85 11.75 11.48
N ASP A 266 22.82 10.85 11.70
CA ASP A 266 24.25 11.17 11.69
C ASP A 266 24.86 11.08 10.28
N GLY A 267 24.05 10.87 9.26
CA GLY A 267 24.51 10.70 7.89
C GLY A 267 25.18 9.33 7.65
N ASP A 268 25.12 8.40 8.61
CA ASP A 268 25.77 7.10 8.46
C ASP A 268 25.16 6.31 7.29
N MET A 269 26.06 5.81 6.44
CA MET A 269 25.78 5.04 5.22
C MET A 269 26.10 3.55 5.40
N THR A 270 26.32 3.06 6.62
CA THR A 270 26.56 1.63 6.92
C THR A 270 25.55 0.69 6.28
N TRP A 271 24.30 1.12 6.15
CA TRP A 271 23.22 0.36 5.52
C TRP A 271 23.53 0.02 4.03
N MET A 272 24.34 0.83 3.31
CA MET A 272 24.82 0.51 1.95
C MET A 272 25.66 -0.77 1.91
N LYS A 273 26.47 -1.00 2.95
CA LYS A 273 27.31 -2.20 3.07
C LYS A 273 26.43 -3.44 3.29
N VAL A 274 25.45 -3.32 4.18
CA VAL A 274 24.46 -4.40 4.45
C VAL A 274 23.68 -4.75 3.19
N GLN A 275 23.18 -3.76 2.45
CA GLN A 275 22.47 -3.99 1.19
C GLN A 275 23.36 -4.71 0.17
N SER A 276 24.61 -4.26 0.00
CA SER A 276 25.56 -4.90 -0.90
C SER A 276 25.86 -6.36 -0.51
N GLU A 277 25.88 -6.68 0.78
CA GLU A 277 26.08 -8.05 1.27
C GLU A 277 24.84 -8.91 1.04
N MET A 278 23.64 -8.38 1.28
CA MET A 278 22.37 -9.06 1.02
C MET A 278 22.18 -9.35 -0.48
N ASP A 279 22.45 -8.36 -1.34
CA ASP A 279 22.37 -8.52 -2.79
C ASP A 279 23.37 -9.60 -3.27
N ARG A 280 24.57 -9.64 -2.68
CA ARG A 280 25.58 -10.68 -2.98
C ARG A 280 25.12 -12.06 -2.50
N ALA A 281 24.41 -12.16 -1.38
CA ALA A 281 23.89 -13.41 -0.84
C ALA A 281 22.67 -13.95 -1.61
N GLN A 282 21.93 -13.08 -2.30
CA GLN A 282 20.78 -13.44 -3.15
C GLN A 282 21.18 -13.81 -4.59
N LEU A 283 22.44 -13.65 -4.97
CA LEU A 283 22.94 -14.16 -6.24
C LEU A 283 22.87 -15.70 -6.24
N PRO A 284 22.29 -16.32 -7.27
CA PRO A 284 22.35 -17.77 -7.41
C PRO A 284 23.82 -18.21 -7.45
N ALA A 285 24.15 -19.28 -6.72
CA ALA A 285 25.49 -19.86 -6.74
C ALA A 285 25.95 -20.08 -8.20
N PRO A 286 27.22 -19.81 -8.55
CA PRO A 286 27.72 -20.05 -9.90
C PRO A 286 27.51 -21.53 -10.24
N GLY A 287 26.59 -21.84 -11.15
CA GLY A 287 26.34 -23.20 -11.64
C GLY A 287 24.93 -23.75 -11.51
N GLN A 288 23.97 -23.07 -10.88
CA GLN A 288 22.57 -23.52 -10.92
C GLN A 288 21.80 -22.87 -12.09
N GLN A 289 21.86 -23.52 -13.26
CA GLN A 289 20.87 -23.28 -14.31
C GLN A 289 19.50 -23.70 -13.79
N SER A 290 18.75 -22.73 -13.28
CA SER A 290 17.33 -22.88 -13.03
C SER A 290 16.62 -23.12 -14.36
N GLN A 291 16.16 -24.35 -14.59
CA GLN A 291 15.12 -24.64 -15.57
C GLN A 291 13.81 -23.98 -15.12
N ARG A 292 13.69 -22.65 -15.29
CA ARG A 292 12.41 -21.96 -15.23
C ARG A 292 11.76 -22.06 -16.59
N GLY A 293 10.62 -22.74 -16.62
CA GLY A 293 9.76 -22.85 -17.78
C GLY A 293 9.43 -21.49 -18.39
N SER A 294 9.54 -21.45 -19.72
CA SER A 294 8.88 -20.51 -20.65
C SER A 294 8.36 -19.21 -20.03
N GLN A 295 9.27 -18.27 -19.80
CA GLN A 295 8.90 -16.87 -19.70
C GLN A 295 8.39 -16.41 -21.08
N ARG A 296 7.09 -16.12 -21.17
CA ARG A 296 6.56 -15.32 -22.27
C ARG A 296 7.18 -13.93 -22.16
N GLY A 297 8.07 -13.59 -23.09
CA GLY A 297 8.68 -12.26 -23.18
C GLY A 297 7.65 -11.17 -23.49
N ASN A 298 7.95 -9.95 -23.07
CA ASN A 298 7.12 -8.75 -23.28
C ASN A 298 7.03 -8.28 -24.75
N ASP A 299 7.55 -9.05 -25.71
CA ASP A 299 7.61 -8.69 -27.14
C ASP A 299 6.59 -9.45 -28.02
N GLN A 300 5.51 -10.00 -27.43
CA GLN A 300 4.40 -10.57 -28.20
C GLN A 300 3.28 -9.52 -28.38
N PRO A 301 2.89 -9.17 -29.63
CA PRO A 301 1.72 -8.33 -29.88
C PRO A 301 0.46 -8.99 -29.32
N PHE A 302 -0.39 -8.19 -28.67
CA PHE A 302 -1.70 -8.62 -28.18
C PHE A 302 -2.54 -9.17 -29.34
N PRO A 303 -3.05 -10.42 -29.29
CA PRO A 303 -3.89 -10.93 -30.35
C PRO A 303 -5.22 -10.16 -30.35
N ALA A 304 -5.50 -9.46 -31.44
CA ALA A 304 -6.77 -8.78 -31.67
C ALA A 304 -7.87 -9.84 -31.88
N GLY A 305 -8.67 -10.10 -30.85
CA GLY A 305 -9.85 -10.96 -30.88
C GLY A 305 -10.92 -10.41 -29.94
N GLY A 306 -12.08 -10.07 -30.48
CA GLY A 306 -13.02 -9.11 -29.90
C GLY A 306 -13.85 -9.56 -28.70
N SER A 307 -14.16 -8.60 -27.82
CA SER A 307 -15.55 -8.19 -27.57
C SER A 307 -15.55 -6.78 -26.98
N LYS A 308 -16.44 -5.93 -27.49
CA LYS A 308 -16.57 -4.52 -27.08
C LYS A 308 -17.32 -4.44 -25.75
N THR A 309 -16.63 -4.13 -24.66
CA THR A 309 -17.24 -3.40 -23.54
C THR A 309 -16.29 -2.28 -23.14
N GLY A 310 -16.75 -1.05 -23.30
CA GLY A 310 -15.94 0.14 -23.07
C GLY A 310 -15.66 0.35 -21.59
N PHE A 311 -14.39 0.52 -21.27
CA PHE A 311 -13.95 1.04 -19.97
C PHE A 311 -14.53 2.45 -19.77
N ARG A 312 -15.37 2.60 -18.75
CA ARG A 312 -15.88 3.89 -18.26
C ARG A 312 -15.27 4.13 -16.88
N PRO A 313 -14.29 5.03 -16.73
CA PRO A 313 -13.83 5.42 -15.41
C PRO A 313 -14.97 6.16 -14.69
N VAL A 314 -15.36 5.65 -13.53
CA VAL A 314 -16.21 6.35 -12.56
C VAL A 314 -15.26 7.21 -11.72
N TYR A 315 -15.42 8.53 -11.82
CA TYR A 315 -14.82 9.46 -10.89
C TYR A 315 -15.83 9.69 -9.76
N ASP A 316 -15.45 9.33 -8.54
CA ASP A 316 -16.01 9.90 -7.31
C ASP A 316 -15.11 11.04 -6.85
#